data_AF-A0A9Q1M3V9-F1
#
_entry.id   AF-A0A9Q1M3V9-F1
#
_cell.length_a   1.000
_cell.length_b   1.000
_cell.length_c   1.000
_cell.angle_alpha   90.00
_cell.angle_beta   90.00
_cell.angle_gamma   90.00
#
_symmetry.space_group_name_H-M   'P 1'
#
loop_
_entity.id
_entity.type
_entity.pdbx_description
1 polymer ?
#
loop_
_entity_poly.entity_id
_entity_poly.type
_entity_poly.pdbx_seq_one_letter_code
_entity_poly.pdbx_strand_id
1 'polypeptide(L)'
;MATMALGNVCSLQIKTCELFGICVNHSYTLPIQYKSLDIRPLVIQATAKANSRTESAKLRNRRIRKKFNGTPEKPRLSVFCSERQLYATLVDDQNKKCLFYGSTLQKSIRGDPPCSTVEAAEHVGEKLVQTCVDLDINEISSYDRNGFARGERMQAFEIAISRHGFLFK
;
A
#
# COMPACT_ATOMS: atom_id res chain seq x y z
N MET A 1 49.77 -14.40 30.56
CA MET A 1 49.91 -15.85 30.34
C MET A 1 48.58 -16.50 30.71
N ALA A 2 47.75 -16.83 29.73
CA ALA A 2 46.53 -17.60 29.95
C ALA A 2 46.67 -18.92 29.20
N THR A 3 46.83 -19.99 29.98
CA THR A 3 46.94 -21.39 29.57
C THR A 3 45.72 -21.83 28.78
N MET A 4 45.90 -22.19 27.51
CA MET A 4 44.86 -22.88 26.73
C MET A 4 44.87 -24.36 27.11
N ALA A 5 43.81 -24.80 27.78
CA ALA A 5 43.55 -26.21 28.02
C ALA A 5 43.18 -26.86 26.68
N LEU A 6 44.08 -27.67 26.13
CA LEU A 6 43.81 -28.56 25.00
C LEU A 6 42.87 -29.66 25.49
N GLY A 7 41.57 -29.49 25.26
CA GLY A 7 40.58 -30.54 25.44
C GLY A 7 40.88 -31.70 24.50
N ASN A 8 41.02 -32.88 25.09
CA ASN A 8 41.39 -34.12 24.43
C ASN A 8 40.38 -34.47 23.32
N VAL A 9 40.83 -34.49 22.06
CA VAL A 9 39.99 -34.89 20.92
C VAL A 9 39.86 -36.41 20.94
N CYS A 10 38.66 -36.91 21.22
CA CYS A 10 38.36 -38.34 21.07
C CYS A 10 38.48 -38.72 19.60
N SER A 11 39.60 -39.34 19.22
CA SER A 11 39.80 -39.89 17.88
C SER A 11 39.01 -41.19 17.75
N LEU A 12 37.83 -41.13 17.14
CA LEU A 12 37.11 -42.33 16.70
C LEU A 12 37.85 -42.95 15.51
N GLN A 13 38.63 -44.00 15.80
CA GLN A 13 39.28 -44.85 14.81
C GLN A 13 38.23 -45.78 14.20
N ILE A 14 37.90 -45.60 12.92
CA ILE A 14 37.05 -46.53 12.16
C ILE A 14 37.92 -47.72 11.75
N LYS A 15 37.59 -48.92 12.25
CA LYS A 15 38.25 -50.16 11.83
C LYS A 15 37.85 -50.48 10.38
N THR A 16 38.85 -50.73 9.55
CA THR A 16 38.71 -51.13 8.13
C THR A 16 37.95 -52.44 8.03
N CYS A 17 36.88 -52.46 7.22
CA CYS A 17 36.24 -53.69 6.75
C CYS A 17 36.90 -54.06 5.41
N GLU A 18 37.60 -55.19 5.37
CA GLU A 18 38.26 -55.70 4.16
C GLU A 18 37.22 -56.25 3.19
N LEU A 19 36.91 -55.53 2.11
CA LEU A 19 36.23 -56.17 0.97
C LEU A 19 36.62 -55.66 -0.42
N PHE A 20 37.36 -54.55 -0.54
CA PHE A 20 37.85 -54.08 -1.84
C PHE A 20 39.24 -53.43 -1.68
N GLY A 21 40.28 -54.18 -2.04
CA GLY A 21 41.69 -53.80 -1.89
C GLY A 21 42.11 -52.64 -2.79
N ILE A 22 41.91 -51.41 -2.32
CA ILE A 22 42.54 -50.21 -2.87
C ILE A 22 43.03 -49.35 -1.70
N CYS A 23 44.36 -49.29 -1.54
CA CYS A 23 45.03 -48.45 -0.57
C CYS A 23 45.00 -47.00 -1.05
N VAL A 24 44.23 -46.14 -0.39
CA VAL A 24 44.35 -44.69 -0.57
C VAL A 24 44.62 -44.08 0.80
N ASN A 25 45.91 -43.83 1.06
CA ASN A 25 46.38 -43.06 2.20
C ASN A 25 45.93 -41.61 2.01
N HIS A 26 44.78 -41.25 2.55
CA HIS A 26 44.50 -39.84 2.78
C HIS A 26 43.61 -39.66 4.00
N SER A 27 44.25 -39.36 5.12
CA SER A 27 43.59 -38.86 6.32
C SER A 27 43.11 -37.43 6.04
N TYR A 28 41.81 -37.27 5.79
CA TYR A 28 41.17 -35.95 5.76
C TYR A 28 40.55 -35.69 7.12
N THR A 29 41.14 -34.78 7.90
CA THR A 29 40.50 -34.23 9.10
C THR A 29 39.61 -33.07 8.67
N LEU A 30 38.30 -33.25 8.70
CA LEU A 30 37.36 -32.13 8.58
C LEU A 30 37.08 -31.58 9.99
N PRO A 31 37.32 -30.28 10.26
CA PRO A 31 36.91 -29.69 11.52
C PRO A 31 35.38 -29.62 11.55
N ILE A 32 34.75 -30.41 12.42
CA ILE A 32 33.33 -30.23 12.74
C ILE A 32 33.25 -28.98 13.63
N GLN A 33 32.99 -27.83 13.01
CA GLN A 33 32.60 -26.64 13.75
C GLN A 33 31.15 -26.83 14.23
N TYR A 34 30.97 -27.29 15.46
CA TYR A 34 29.70 -27.12 16.15
C TYR A 34 29.55 -25.62 16.44
N LYS A 35 28.87 -24.89 15.55
CA LYS A 35 28.27 -23.62 15.95
C LYS A 35 27.31 -23.97 17.07
N SER A 36 27.57 -23.48 18.28
CA SER A 36 26.57 -23.52 19.35
C SER A 36 25.29 -22.95 18.75
N LEU A 37 24.27 -23.79 18.60
CA LEU A 37 22.95 -23.29 18.29
C LEU A 37 22.56 -22.52 19.54
N ASP A 38 22.83 -21.22 19.54
CA ASP A 38 22.22 -20.27 20.45
C ASP A 38 20.72 -20.37 20.16
N ILE A 39 20.05 -21.27 20.86
CA ILE A 39 18.59 -21.32 20.92
C ILE A 39 18.22 -20.04 21.65
N ARG A 40 18.11 -18.95 20.90
CA ARG A 40 17.51 -17.72 21.41
C ARG A 40 16.12 -18.14 21.85
N PRO A 41 15.77 -18.03 23.15
CA PRO A 41 14.41 -18.30 23.55
C PRO A 41 13.53 -17.40 22.71
N LEU A 42 12.56 -17.98 22.02
CA LEU A 42 11.58 -17.26 21.23
C LEU A 42 10.70 -16.49 22.21
N VAL A 43 11.23 -15.40 22.77
CA VAL A 43 10.47 -14.43 23.51
C VAL A 43 9.65 -13.71 22.45
N ILE A 44 8.48 -14.25 22.16
CA ILE A 44 7.41 -13.50 21.53
C ILE A 44 7.05 -12.44 22.57
N GLN A 45 7.74 -11.30 22.54
CA GLN A 45 7.24 -10.11 23.18
C GLN A 45 5.97 -9.76 22.43
N ALA A 46 4.84 -10.23 22.96
CA ALA A 46 3.55 -9.69 22.60
C ALA A 46 3.53 -8.23 23.09
N THR A 47 4.15 -7.34 22.32
CA THR A 47 3.82 -5.93 22.39
C THR A 47 2.37 -5.86 21.98
N ALA A 48 1.47 -5.91 22.96
CA ALA A 48 0.06 -5.63 22.76
C ALA A 48 -0.02 -4.18 22.30
N LYS A 49 0.21 -3.95 21.01
CA LYS A 49 -0.20 -2.74 20.33
C LYS A 49 -1.71 -2.83 20.43
N ALA A 50 -2.28 -2.10 21.39
CA ALA A 50 -3.72 -1.99 21.53
C ALA A 50 -4.28 -1.83 20.12
N ASN A 51 -5.19 -2.73 19.72
CA ASN A 51 -5.91 -2.59 18.46
C ASN A 51 -6.74 -1.31 18.61
N SER A 52 -6.14 -0.15 18.36
CA SER A 52 -6.85 1.12 18.30
C SER A 52 -7.90 0.89 17.24
N ARG A 53 -9.16 0.88 17.65
CA ARG A 53 -10.28 0.56 16.76
C ARG A 53 -10.24 1.52 15.58
N THR A 54 -9.72 1.05 14.43
CA THR A 54 -9.73 1.84 13.20
C THR A 54 -11.18 2.06 12.83
N GLU A 55 -11.64 3.31 12.94
CA GLU A 55 -13.00 3.63 12.54
C GLU A 55 -13.21 3.28 11.07
N SER A 56 -14.31 2.60 10.76
CA SER A 56 -14.57 2.24 9.37
C SER A 56 -14.74 3.50 8.52
N ALA A 57 -14.29 3.44 7.26
CA ALA A 57 -14.44 4.54 6.32
C ALA A 57 -15.89 5.06 6.27
N LYS A 58 -16.88 4.16 6.32
CA LYS A 58 -18.31 4.51 6.35
C LYS A 58 -18.67 5.40 7.54
N LEU A 59 -18.18 5.09 8.74
CA LEU A 59 -18.44 5.88 9.96
C LEU A 59 -17.81 7.27 9.86
N ARG A 60 -16.55 7.33 9.44
CA ARG A 60 -15.81 8.58 9.22
C ARG A 60 -16.51 9.46 8.18
N ASN A 61 -16.88 8.88 7.04
CA ASN A 61 -17.56 9.58 5.95
C ASN A 61 -18.92 10.13 6.42
N ARG A 62 -19.68 9.35 7.20
CA ARG A 62 -20.93 9.82 7.80
C ARG A 62 -20.70 11.00 8.75
N ARG A 63 -19.62 11.00 9.53
CA ARG A 63 -19.27 12.13 10.40
C ARG A 63 -18.89 13.38 9.61
N ILE A 64 -18.10 13.23 8.54
CA ILE A 64 -17.71 14.35 7.65
C ILE A 64 -18.96 14.96 6.99
N ARG A 65 -19.86 14.13 6.45
CA ARG A 65 -21.13 14.57 5.84
C ARG A 65 -22.10 15.25 6.82
N LYS A 66 -21.93 15.08 8.13
CA LYS A 66 -22.69 15.84 9.14
C LYS A 66 -22.13 17.25 9.37
N LYS A 67 -20.85 17.45 9.08
CA LYS A 67 -20.15 18.73 9.29
C LYS A 67 -20.13 19.59 8.04
N PHE A 68 -19.95 18.95 6.88
CA PHE A 68 -19.82 19.62 5.59
C PHE A 68 -21.00 19.23 4.70
N ASN A 69 -21.76 20.23 4.28
CA ASN A 69 -22.85 20.07 3.33
C ASN A 69 -22.38 20.67 1.98
N GLY A 70 -22.54 19.91 0.89
CA GLY A 70 -22.30 20.43 -0.45
C GLY A 70 -23.46 21.30 -0.93
N THR A 71 -23.16 22.47 -1.46
CA THR A 71 -24.10 23.36 -2.15
C THR A 71 -23.83 23.36 -3.66
N PRO A 72 -24.68 23.95 -4.51
CA PRO A 72 -24.38 24.10 -5.95
C PRO A 72 -23.07 24.86 -6.20
N GLU A 73 -22.82 25.92 -5.44
CA GLU A 73 -21.61 26.77 -5.54
C GLU A 73 -20.37 26.10 -4.95
N LYS A 74 -20.55 25.34 -3.87
CA LYS A 74 -19.49 24.64 -3.14
C LYS A 74 -19.85 23.16 -2.93
N PRO A 75 -19.79 22.34 -3.99
CA PRO A 75 -20.20 20.94 -3.91
C PRO A 75 -19.23 20.09 -3.09
N ARG A 76 -19.67 18.88 -2.78
CA ARG A 76 -18.87 17.87 -2.10
C ARG A 76 -18.26 16.89 -3.09
N LEU A 77 -16.95 16.69 -3.00
CA LEU A 77 -16.21 15.73 -3.81
C LEU A 77 -15.96 14.44 -3.00
N SER A 78 -16.37 13.29 -3.55
CA SER A 78 -16.05 11.97 -3.00
C SER A 78 -15.35 11.12 -4.05
N VAL A 79 -14.19 10.58 -3.67
CA VAL A 79 -13.36 9.74 -4.54
C VAL A 79 -13.14 8.40 -3.87
N PHE A 80 -13.41 7.35 -4.64
CA PHE A 80 -13.16 5.97 -4.27
C PHE A 80 -12.10 5.39 -5.21
N CYS A 81 -11.04 4.86 -4.63
CA CYS A 81 -10.01 4.14 -5.38
C CYS A 81 -9.98 2.68 -4.90
N SER A 82 -10.19 1.75 -5.83
CA SER A 82 -9.93 0.33 -5.62
C SER A 82 -8.51 -0.02 -6.09
N GLU A 83 -8.17 -1.31 -6.05
CA GLU A 83 -6.94 -1.84 -6.64
C GLU A 83 -6.91 -1.73 -8.16
N ARG A 84 -8.07 -1.62 -8.83
CA ARG A 84 -8.14 -1.63 -10.30
C ARG A 84 -8.62 -0.32 -10.91
N GLN A 85 -9.49 0.41 -10.22
CA GLN A 85 -10.24 1.52 -10.81
C GLN A 85 -10.39 2.68 -9.82
N LEU A 86 -10.60 3.87 -10.36
CA LEU A 86 -10.92 5.09 -9.61
C LEU A 86 -12.29 5.62 -10.05
N TYR A 87 -13.05 6.10 -9.08
CA TYR A 87 -14.36 6.70 -9.26
C TYR A 87 -14.41 8.03 -8.51
N ALA A 88 -14.82 9.09 -9.18
CA ALA A 88 -14.99 10.42 -8.62
C ALA A 88 -16.43 10.88 -8.81
N THR A 89 -16.99 11.47 -7.76
CA THR A 89 -18.35 12.02 -7.73
C THR A 89 -18.34 13.41 -7.13
N LEU A 90 -18.92 14.37 -7.84
CA LEU A 90 -19.18 15.73 -7.36
C LEU A 90 -20.68 15.85 -7.11
N VAL A 91 -21.06 16.17 -5.87
CA VAL A 91 -22.45 16.10 -5.42
C VAL A 91 -22.86 17.41 -4.78
N ASP A 92 -24.04 17.89 -5.18
CA ASP A 92 -24.80 18.92 -4.48
C ASP A 92 -25.79 18.23 -3.53
N ASP A 93 -25.56 18.41 -2.22
CA ASP A 93 -26.36 17.76 -1.17
C ASP A 93 -27.70 18.50 -0.93
N GLN A 94 -27.82 19.77 -1.32
CA GLN A 94 -29.06 20.54 -1.18
C GLN A 94 -30.11 20.06 -2.19
N ASN A 95 -29.73 20.02 -3.47
CA ASN A 95 -30.63 19.54 -4.54
C ASN A 95 -30.56 18.03 -4.75
N LYS A 96 -29.72 17.32 -3.99
CA LYS A 96 -29.49 15.86 -4.09
C LYS A 96 -29.11 15.43 -5.51
N LYS A 97 -28.34 16.27 -6.21
CA LYS A 97 -27.95 16.06 -7.61
C LYS A 97 -26.47 15.73 -7.71
N CYS A 98 -26.14 14.76 -8.57
CA CYS A 98 -24.77 14.51 -8.99
C CYS A 98 -24.44 15.51 -10.11
N LEU A 99 -23.46 16.38 -9.88
CA LEU A 99 -22.98 17.35 -10.85
C LEU A 99 -21.98 16.71 -11.82
N PHE A 100 -21.13 15.82 -11.31
CA PHE A 100 -20.13 15.10 -12.10
C PHE A 100 -19.96 13.67 -11.60
N TYR A 101 -19.85 12.75 -12.56
CA TYR A 101 -19.44 11.37 -12.31
C TYR A 101 -18.38 10.94 -13.33
N GLY A 102 -17.19 10.63 -12.82
CA GLY A 102 -16.07 10.18 -13.63
C GLY A 102 -15.53 8.84 -13.13
N SER A 103 -15.21 7.94 -14.05
CA SER A 103 -14.57 6.66 -13.70
C SER A 103 -13.53 6.27 -14.74
N THR A 104 -12.45 5.65 -14.28
CA THR A 104 -11.44 5.04 -15.15
C THR A 104 -12.00 3.89 -16.00
N LEU A 105 -13.25 3.46 -15.80
CA LEU A 105 -13.96 2.51 -16.66
C LEU A 105 -14.66 3.15 -17.87
N GLN A 106 -14.90 4.46 -17.84
CA GLN A 106 -15.62 5.13 -18.92
C GLN A 106 -14.74 5.19 -20.19
N LYS A 107 -15.32 4.79 -21.33
CA LYS A 107 -14.62 4.82 -22.62
C LYS A 107 -14.19 6.24 -23.02
N SER A 108 -15.00 7.24 -22.69
CA SER A 108 -14.70 8.66 -22.91
C SER A 108 -13.42 9.13 -22.21
N ILE A 109 -12.99 8.43 -21.16
CA ILE A 109 -11.80 8.77 -20.36
C ILE A 109 -10.60 7.91 -20.77
N ARG A 110 -10.82 6.63 -21.06
CA ARG A 110 -9.77 5.71 -21.49
C ARG A 110 -9.28 5.93 -22.91
N GLY A 111 -10.14 6.44 -23.79
CA GLY A 111 -9.85 6.54 -25.21
C GLY A 111 -9.67 5.19 -25.91
N ASP A 112 -9.32 5.25 -27.19
CA ASP A 112 -8.99 4.10 -28.04
C ASP A 112 -7.67 4.40 -28.79
N PRO A 113 -6.57 3.66 -28.55
CA PRO A 113 -6.43 2.52 -27.65
C PRO A 113 -6.53 2.90 -26.16
N PRO A 114 -6.87 1.93 -25.27
CA PRO A 114 -7.08 2.21 -23.86
C PRO A 114 -5.77 2.63 -23.18
N CYS A 115 -5.77 3.81 -22.56
CA CYS A 115 -4.64 4.30 -21.76
C CYS A 115 -4.46 3.50 -20.47
N SER A 116 -3.33 3.73 -19.79
CA SER A 116 -3.06 3.11 -18.48
C SER A 116 -4.08 3.58 -17.44
N THR A 117 -4.30 2.79 -16.38
CA THR A 117 -5.25 3.19 -15.32
C THR A 117 -4.82 4.43 -14.52
N VAL A 118 -3.53 4.78 -14.57
CA VAL A 118 -2.97 5.97 -13.92
C VAL A 118 -3.25 7.20 -14.78
N GLU A 119 -2.96 7.15 -16.08
CA GLU A 119 -3.32 8.22 -17.03
C GLU A 119 -4.85 8.43 -17.08
N ALA A 120 -5.62 7.34 -17.08
CA ALA A 120 -7.07 7.44 -17.00
C ALA A 120 -7.53 8.18 -15.73
N ALA A 121 -6.82 8.04 -14.59
CA ALA A 121 -7.15 8.75 -13.37
C ALA A 121 -6.79 10.24 -13.44
N GLU A 122 -5.71 10.59 -14.14
CA GLU A 122 -5.36 11.98 -14.47
C GLU A 122 -6.46 12.62 -15.34
N HIS A 123 -6.88 11.94 -16.41
CA HIS A 123 -7.98 12.39 -17.27
C HIS A 123 -9.31 12.57 -16.51
N VAL A 124 -9.62 11.72 -15.52
CA VAL A 124 -10.80 11.91 -14.65
C VAL A 124 -10.70 13.24 -13.90
N GLY A 125 -9.52 13.58 -13.39
CA GLY A 125 -9.26 14.83 -12.69
C GLY A 125 -9.42 16.04 -13.59
N GLU A 126 -8.87 15.98 -14.81
CA GLU A 126 -9.02 17.05 -15.82
C GLU A 126 -10.48 17.25 -16.23
N LYS A 127 -11.23 16.16 -16.45
CA LYS A 127 -12.65 16.25 -16.81
C LYS A 127 -13.52 16.80 -15.69
N LEU A 128 -13.17 16.49 -14.43
CA LEU A 128 -13.81 17.08 -13.26
C LEU A 128 -13.59 18.59 -13.24
N VAL A 129 -12.35 19.05 -13.46
CA VAL A 129 -12.03 20.48 -13.51
C VAL A 129 -12.80 21.17 -14.64
N GLN A 130 -12.83 20.59 -15.84
CA GLN A 130 -13.60 21.14 -16.96
C GLN A 130 -15.08 21.28 -16.59
N THR A 131 -15.66 20.26 -15.94
CA THR A 131 -17.05 20.32 -15.48
C THR A 131 -17.27 21.38 -14.40
N CYS A 132 -16.29 21.60 -13.51
CA CYS A 132 -16.37 22.68 -12.53
C CYS A 132 -16.33 24.06 -13.20
N VAL A 133 -15.47 24.24 -14.21
CA VAL A 133 -15.39 25.50 -14.98
C VAL A 133 -16.69 25.73 -15.75
N ASP A 134 -17.25 24.71 -16.41
CA ASP A 134 -18.51 24.82 -17.16
C ASP A 134 -19.72 25.14 -16.27
N LEU A 135 -19.64 24.80 -14.98
CA LEU A 135 -20.68 25.04 -13.98
C LEU A 135 -20.37 26.24 -13.06
N ASP A 136 -19.31 27.01 -13.35
CA ASP A 136 -18.85 28.17 -12.56
C ASP A 136 -18.58 27.84 -11.06
N ILE A 137 -18.11 26.63 -10.79
CA ILE A 137 -17.77 26.15 -9.44
C ILE A 137 -16.32 26.52 -9.15
N ASN A 138 -16.10 27.36 -8.14
CA ASN A 138 -14.77 27.85 -7.77
C ASN A 138 -14.13 27.11 -6.58
N GLU A 139 -14.95 26.50 -5.72
CA GLU A 139 -14.48 25.91 -4.47
C GLU A 139 -15.19 24.59 -4.19
N ILE A 140 -14.47 23.63 -3.62
CA ILE A 140 -15.03 22.35 -3.18
C ILE A 140 -15.14 22.36 -1.66
N SER A 141 -16.36 22.22 -1.14
CA SER A 141 -16.65 22.30 0.30
C SER A 141 -15.95 21.20 1.11
N SER A 142 -15.91 19.98 0.58
CA SER A 142 -15.20 18.88 1.22
C SER A 142 -14.70 17.84 0.22
N TYR A 143 -13.53 17.27 0.52
CA TYR A 143 -12.91 16.21 -0.25
C TYR A 143 -12.75 14.93 0.57
N ASP A 144 -13.48 13.87 0.20
CA ASP A 144 -13.45 12.58 0.87
C ASP A 144 -12.78 11.50 0.01
N ARG A 145 -11.67 10.95 0.52
CA ARG A 145 -10.91 9.85 -0.11
C ARG A 145 -11.45 8.45 0.22
N ASN A 146 -12.59 8.36 0.91
CA ASN A 146 -13.28 7.12 1.27
C ASN A 146 -12.42 6.06 2.00
N GLY A 147 -11.40 6.50 2.75
CA GLY A 147 -10.61 5.66 3.67
C GLY A 147 -9.51 4.83 3.02
N PHE A 148 -9.25 4.99 1.71
CA PHE A 148 -8.15 4.33 1.03
C PHE A 148 -6.95 5.27 0.91
N ALA A 149 -5.79 4.79 1.37
CA ALA A 149 -4.52 5.52 1.32
C ALA A 149 -3.92 5.53 -0.10
N ARG A 150 -3.00 6.48 -0.29
CA ARG A 150 -2.49 7.04 -1.54
C ARG A 150 -1.76 6.03 -2.43
N GLY A 151 -2.43 5.52 -3.45
CA GLY A 151 -1.78 4.87 -4.60
C GLY A 151 -1.44 5.88 -5.70
N GLU A 152 -0.69 5.44 -6.70
CA GLU A 152 -0.27 6.25 -7.86
C GLU A 152 -1.46 6.88 -8.60
N ARG A 153 -2.56 6.13 -8.76
CA ARG A 153 -3.80 6.64 -9.40
C ARG A 153 -4.43 7.80 -8.63
N MET A 154 -4.52 7.68 -7.29
CA MET A 154 -5.08 8.75 -6.47
C MET A 154 -4.16 9.97 -6.51
N GLN A 155 -2.85 9.76 -6.52
CA GLN A 155 -1.87 10.84 -6.67
C GLN A 155 -2.00 11.53 -8.03
N ALA A 156 -2.10 10.78 -9.13
CA ALA A 156 -2.31 11.32 -10.47
C ALA A 156 -3.58 12.17 -10.56
N PHE A 157 -4.69 11.66 -10.01
CA PHE A 157 -5.94 12.40 -9.90
C PHE A 157 -5.82 13.68 -9.05
N GLU A 158 -5.18 13.61 -7.89
CA GLU A 158 -4.96 14.78 -7.02
C GLU A 158 -4.05 15.82 -7.68
N ILE A 159 -2.99 15.40 -8.35
CA ILE A 159 -2.07 16.27 -9.09
C ILE A 159 -2.83 17.04 -10.19
N ALA A 160 -3.67 16.34 -10.96
CA ALA A 160 -4.49 16.97 -12.00
C ALA A 160 -5.36 18.09 -11.41
N ILE A 161 -6.09 17.81 -10.33
CA ILE A 161 -6.98 18.79 -9.69
C ILE A 161 -6.19 19.94 -9.06
N SER A 162 -5.06 19.64 -8.41
CA SER A 162 -4.22 20.65 -7.76
C SER A 162 -3.61 21.66 -8.73
N ARG A 163 -3.29 21.26 -9.98
CA ARG A 163 -2.82 22.19 -11.02
C ARG A 163 -3.82 23.31 -11.32
N HIS A 164 -5.12 23.06 -11.06
CA HIS A 164 -6.21 24.01 -11.32
C HIS A 164 -6.72 24.71 -10.06
N GLY A 165 -6.07 24.55 -8.90
CA GLY A 165 -6.35 25.33 -7.69
C GLY A 165 -7.53 24.86 -6.82
N PHE A 166 -8.18 23.74 -7.14
CA PHE A 166 -9.37 23.25 -6.41
C PHE A 166 -9.08 22.57 -5.07
N LEU A 167 -7.82 22.19 -4.81
CA LEU A 167 -7.39 21.59 -3.54
C LEU A 167 -6.36 22.52 -2.90
N PHE A 168 -6.81 23.42 -2.03
CA PHE A 168 -5.93 24.20 -1.18
C PHE A 168 -5.19 23.25 -0.22
N LYS A 169 -3.86 23.36 -0.18
CA LYS A 169 -3.02 22.70 0.84
C LYS A 169 -2.98 23.53 2.10
#